data_AF-A0AAV1LLQ3-F1
#
_entry.id   AF-A0AAV1LLQ3-F1
#
_cell.length_a   1.000
_cell.length_b   1.000
_cell.length_c   1.000
_cell.angle_alpha   90.00
_cell.angle_beta   90.00
_cell.angle_gamma   90.00
#
_symmetry.space_group_name_H-M   'P 1'
#
loop_
_entity.id
_entity.type
_entity.pdbx_description
1 polymer ?
#
loop_
_entity_poly.entity_id
_entity_poly.type
_entity_poly.pdbx_seq_one_letter_code
_entity_poly.pdbx_strand_id
1 'polypeptide(L)'
;MLRPDSSLYSTILREQTYLAMSTTRQQYVFMSSLDKCKDFATESKVCNDLLIYNINTRHICEVVLLITTSQQVPEVCDVTTFSAHINTFQALRNNNWIYILQRKTPYALECGSKMTNGEISGAGIISLEQGCKMYTAFVTLLAENTKPSTLAILLSM
;
A
#
# COMPACT_ATOMS: atom_id res chain seq x y z
N MET A 1 15.69 6.37 14.62
CA MET A 1 16.50 5.12 14.64
C MET A 1 15.56 3.94 14.87
N LEU A 2 15.17 3.24 13.82
CA LEU A 2 14.43 1.97 13.95
C LEU A 2 15.43 0.87 14.30
N ARG A 3 15.32 0.30 15.50
CA ARG A 3 16.09 -0.88 15.90
C ARG A 3 15.50 -2.11 15.19
N PRO A 4 16.28 -2.83 14.34
CA PRO A 4 15.78 -3.98 13.57
C PRO A 4 15.46 -5.22 14.43
N ASP A 5 15.88 -5.25 15.69
CA ASP A 5 15.71 -6.38 16.62
C ASP A 5 14.46 -6.27 17.52
N SER A 6 13.62 -5.26 17.30
CA SER A 6 12.41 -5.07 18.11
C SER A 6 11.28 -5.94 17.58
N SER A 7 10.80 -6.89 18.38
CA SER A 7 9.52 -7.58 18.14
C SER A 7 8.32 -6.67 18.43
N LEU A 8 8.55 -5.47 18.97
CA LEU A 8 7.52 -4.47 19.23
C LEU A 8 7.28 -3.61 17.99
N TYR A 9 6.04 -3.60 17.53
CA TYR A 9 5.55 -2.79 16.43
C TYR A 9 4.49 -1.83 16.95
N SER A 10 4.46 -0.65 16.37
CA SER A 10 3.39 0.32 16.59
C SER A 10 2.55 0.44 15.33
N THR A 11 1.23 0.45 15.49
CA THR A 11 0.28 0.69 14.42
C THR A 11 -0.63 1.84 14.77
N ILE A 12 -1.05 2.56 13.73
CA ILE A 12 -2.08 3.59 13.81
C ILE A 12 -3.39 2.92 13.41
N LEU A 13 -4.38 2.96 14.28
CA LEU A 13 -5.70 2.42 13.98
C LEU A 13 -6.44 3.39 13.06
N ARG A 14 -7.06 2.85 12.00
CA ARG A 14 -7.87 3.64 11.08
C ARG A 14 -9.29 3.77 11.63
N GLU A 15 -9.83 4.98 11.64
CA GLU A 15 -11.23 5.21 12.00
C GLU A 15 -12.18 4.80 10.87
N GLN A 16 -11.78 5.01 9.61
CA GLN A 16 -12.63 4.85 8.42
C GLN A 16 -11.88 4.19 7.25
N THR A 17 -12.61 3.50 6.37
CA THR A 17 -12.02 2.73 5.26
C THR A 17 -11.58 3.60 4.09
N TYR A 18 -12.39 4.61 3.75
CA TYR A 18 -12.12 5.53 2.65
C TYR A 18 -12.09 6.97 3.14
N LEU A 19 -11.08 7.69 2.67
CA LEU A 19 -10.89 9.12 2.89
C LEU A 19 -10.77 9.79 1.53
N ALA A 20 -11.57 10.83 1.30
CA ALA A 20 -11.39 11.71 0.15
C ALA A 20 -11.13 13.13 0.62
N MET A 21 -10.25 13.84 -0.08
CA MET A 21 -9.82 15.19 0.28
C MET A 21 -9.97 16.12 -0.92
N SER A 22 -10.42 17.35 -0.65
CA SER A 22 -10.45 18.42 -1.66
C SER A 22 -9.05 18.67 -2.22
N THR A 23 -8.97 19.16 -3.46
CA THR A 23 -7.68 19.52 -4.09
C THR A 23 -6.92 20.60 -3.32
N THR A 24 -7.63 21.49 -2.62
CA THR A 24 -7.05 22.53 -1.76
C THR A 24 -6.61 22.01 -0.39
N ARG A 25 -6.91 20.74 -0.06
CA ARG A 25 -6.64 20.08 1.23
C ARG A 25 -7.28 20.76 2.44
N GLN A 26 -8.32 21.56 2.23
CA GLN A 26 -9.03 22.26 3.30
C GLN A 26 -10.25 21.48 3.81
N GLN A 27 -10.77 20.58 2.98
CA GLN A 27 -11.96 19.79 3.26
C GLN A 27 -11.71 18.30 2.99
N TYR A 28 -12.42 17.48 3.75
CA TYR A 28 -12.38 16.02 3.58
C TYR A 28 -13.73 15.38 3.86
N VAL A 29 -13.90 14.15 3.39
CA VAL A 29 -15.06 13.29 3.62
C VAL A 29 -14.58 11.90 3.98
N PHE A 30 -15.38 11.22 4.80
CA PHE A 30 -15.17 9.84 5.17
C PHE A 30 -16.29 8.95 4.71
N MET A 31 -15.93 7.72 4.32
CA MET A 31 -16.89 6.71 3.92
C MET A 31 -16.40 5.34 4.39
N SER A 32 -17.31 4.53 4.90
CA SER A 32 -17.06 3.12 5.18
C SER A 32 -17.16 2.26 3.91
N SER A 33 -17.90 2.72 2.90
CA SER A 33 -18.10 2.03 1.62
C SER A 33 -18.29 3.02 0.47
N LEU A 34 -17.98 2.57 -0.75
CA LEU A 34 -18.20 3.29 -2.01
C LEU A 34 -19.48 2.83 -2.76
N ASP A 35 -20.31 1.96 -2.17
CA ASP A 35 -21.48 1.36 -2.84
C ASP A 35 -22.52 2.39 -3.29
N LYS A 36 -22.60 3.54 -2.61
CA LYS A 36 -23.52 4.64 -2.95
C LYS A 36 -22.96 5.57 -4.03
N CYS A 37 -21.72 5.36 -4.47
CA CYS A 37 -21.07 6.17 -5.47
C CYS A 37 -21.22 5.55 -6.86
N LYS A 38 -21.52 6.37 -7.86
CA LYS A 38 -21.68 5.95 -9.25
C LYS A 38 -20.38 6.17 -10.01
N ASP A 39 -20.02 5.24 -10.89
CA ASP A 39 -18.92 5.44 -11.82
C ASP A 39 -19.25 6.57 -12.80
N PHE A 40 -18.30 7.48 -12.99
CA PHE A 40 -18.45 8.63 -13.90
C PHE A 40 -17.48 8.55 -15.07
N ALA A 41 -16.21 8.23 -14.80
CA ALA A 41 -15.17 7.95 -15.79
C ALA A 41 -14.16 6.94 -15.23
N THR A 42 -13.19 6.52 -16.03
CA THR A 42 -12.10 5.66 -15.58
C THR A 42 -11.43 6.24 -14.33
N GLU A 43 -11.37 5.45 -13.25
CA GLU A 43 -10.81 5.85 -11.95
C GLU A 43 -11.53 7.01 -11.23
N SER A 44 -12.78 7.33 -11.59
CA SER A 44 -13.57 8.36 -10.91
C SER A 44 -14.99 7.91 -10.58
N LYS A 45 -15.41 8.27 -9.36
CA LYS A 45 -16.76 8.02 -8.86
C LYS A 45 -17.38 9.32 -8.35
N VAL A 46 -18.68 9.46 -8.54
CA VAL A 46 -19.50 10.55 -8.02
C VAL A 46 -20.37 10.00 -6.90
N CYS A 47 -20.26 10.60 -5.73
CA CYS A 47 -21.02 10.24 -4.54
C CYS A 47 -21.95 11.40 -4.16
N ASN A 48 -23.17 11.09 -3.73
CA ASN A 48 -24.12 12.07 -3.20
C ASN A 48 -24.23 11.94 -1.67
N ASP A 49 -24.82 12.94 -1.03
CA ASP A 49 -25.17 12.95 0.40
C ASP A 49 -23.97 12.73 1.34
N LEU A 50 -22.82 13.29 0.97
CA LEU A 50 -21.61 13.23 1.78
C LEU A 50 -21.56 14.36 2.80
N LEU A 51 -21.20 14.02 4.04
CA LEU A 51 -20.90 15.01 5.06
C LEU A 51 -19.46 15.49 4.92
N ILE A 52 -19.32 16.78 4.59
CA ILE A 52 -18.03 17.43 4.36
C ILE A 52 -17.53 18.06 5.66
N TYR A 53 -16.29 17.76 6.04
CA TYR A 53 -15.62 18.33 7.20
C TYR A 53 -14.54 19.32 6.78
N ASN A 54 -14.29 20.32 7.62
CA ASN A 54 -13.18 21.24 7.46
C ASN A 54 -12.00 20.78 8.32
N ILE A 55 -10.80 20.77 7.75
CA ILE A 55 -9.59 20.34 8.45
C ILE A 55 -9.27 21.20 9.68
N ASN A 56 -9.57 22.49 9.63
CA ASN A 56 -9.27 23.41 10.72
C ASN A 56 -10.19 23.22 11.92
N THR A 57 -11.39 22.69 11.70
CA THR A 57 -12.38 22.48 12.77
C THR A 57 -12.34 21.06 13.33
N ARG A 58 -11.96 20.07 12.52
CA ARG A 58 -11.90 18.67 12.93
C ARG A 58 -10.60 18.03 12.44
N HIS A 59 -9.63 17.99 13.33
CA HIS A 59 -8.32 17.38 13.13
C HIS A 59 -8.43 15.92 13.52
N ILE A 60 -8.09 15.04 12.59
CA ILE A 60 -8.11 13.59 12.78
C ILE A 60 -6.81 13.03 12.25
N CYS A 61 -6.43 11.87 12.76
CA CYS A 61 -5.15 11.26 12.48
C CYS A 61 -4.81 11.16 10.99
N GLU A 62 -5.67 10.55 10.18
CA GLU A 62 -5.41 10.28 8.76
C GLU A 62 -5.25 11.57 7.96
N VAL A 63 -6.05 12.58 8.26
CA VAL A 63 -5.97 13.87 7.58
C VAL A 63 -4.68 14.59 7.94
N VAL A 64 -4.32 14.63 9.23
CA VAL A 64 -3.08 15.27 9.68
C VAL A 64 -1.86 14.55 9.10
N LEU A 65 -1.87 13.21 9.06
CA LEU A 65 -0.82 12.41 8.42
C LEU A 65 -0.63 12.74 6.93
N LEU A 66 -1.71 13.01 6.19
CA LEU A 66 -1.64 13.33 4.76
C LEU A 66 -1.16 14.75 4.47
N ILE A 67 -1.40 15.70 5.39
CA ILE A 67 -1.01 17.10 5.18
C ILE A 67 0.33 17.45 5.82
N THR A 68 0.76 16.73 6.85
CA THR A 68 2.00 16.99 7.56
C THR A 68 3.21 16.45 6.79
N THR A 69 4.33 17.16 6.90
CA THR A 69 5.65 16.70 6.43
C THR A 69 6.50 16.14 7.57
N SER A 70 5.98 16.15 8.80
CA SER A 70 6.68 15.62 9.97
C SER A 70 6.91 14.13 9.85
N GLN A 71 8.10 13.68 10.26
CA GLN A 71 8.42 12.25 10.39
C GLN A 71 7.90 11.64 11.70
N GLN A 72 7.28 12.46 12.57
CA GLN A 72 6.68 12.01 13.82
C GLN A 72 5.19 11.76 13.65
N VAL A 73 4.70 10.72 14.32
CA VAL A 73 3.27 10.42 14.38
C VAL A 73 2.55 11.56 15.14
N PRO A 74 1.50 12.18 14.59
CA PRO A 74 0.74 13.24 15.26
C PRO A 74 0.12 12.78 16.58
N GLU A 75 0.02 13.68 17.55
CA GLU A 75 -0.59 13.39 18.86
C GLU A 75 -2.06 12.99 18.78
N VAL A 76 -2.77 13.42 17.73
CA VAL A 76 -4.17 13.05 17.47
C VAL A 76 -4.35 11.58 17.03
N CYS A 77 -3.25 10.86 16.78
CA CYS A 77 -3.29 9.47 16.36
C CYS A 77 -3.26 8.51 17.53
N ASP A 78 -4.24 7.62 17.60
CA ASP A 78 -4.21 6.48 18.50
C ASP A 78 -3.21 5.43 18.00
N VAL A 79 -2.12 5.29 18.76
CA VAL A 79 -1.04 4.34 18.49
C VAL A 79 -1.14 3.16 19.43
N THR A 80 -1.26 1.97 18.88
CA THR A 80 -1.19 0.72 19.65
C THR A 80 0.13 0.03 19.39
N THR A 81 0.82 -0.37 20.47
CA THR A 81 2.05 -1.16 20.39
C THR A 81 1.77 -2.61 20.75
N PHE A 82 2.22 -3.54 19.91
CA PHE A 82 2.08 -4.98 20.13
C PHE A 82 3.36 -5.71 19.78
N SER A 83 3.58 -6.86 20.41
CA SER A 83 4.67 -7.75 20.03
C SER A 83 4.19 -8.73 18.96
N ALA A 84 4.90 -8.80 17.83
CA ALA A 84 4.60 -9.76 16.77
C ALA A 84 5.89 -10.23 16.09
N HIS A 85 5.84 -11.41 15.48
CA HIS A 85 6.88 -11.89 14.57
C HIS A 85 6.39 -11.71 13.14
N ILE A 86 6.67 -10.53 12.56
CA ILE A 86 6.11 -10.14 11.26
C ILE A 86 7.10 -10.46 10.16
N ASN A 87 6.72 -11.43 9.32
CA ASN A 87 7.33 -11.68 8.01
C ASN A 87 6.22 -11.54 6.96
N THR A 88 6.08 -10.35 6.40
CA THR A 88 5.00 -10.01 5.46
C THR A 88 5.57 -9.69 4.10
N PHE A 89 4.86 -10.15 3.07
CA PHE A 89 5.02 -9.71 1.70
C PHE A 89 3.65 -9.30 1.17
N GLN A 90 3.52 -8.06 0.73
CA GLN A 90 2.28 -7.51 0.21
C GLN A 90 2.49 -7.11 -1.24
N ALA A 91 1.72 -7.69 -2.15
CA ALA A 91 1.74 -7.32 -3.55
C ALA A 91 1.23 -5.88 -3.74
N LEU A 92 1.93 -5.14 -4.60
CA LEU A 92 1.56 -3.86 -5.16
C LEU A 92 1.30 -4.02 -6.67
N ARG A 93 1.09 -2.89 -7.37
CA ARG A 93 1.02 -2.86 -8.84
C ARG A 93 2.42 -2.96 -9.47
N ASN A 94 2.46 -3.35 -10.75
CA ASN A 94 3.65 -3.35 -11.60
C ASN A 94 4.79 -4.23 -11.07
N ASN A 95 4.48 -5.46 -10.63
CA ASN A 95 5.47 -6.41 -10.10
C ASN A 95 6.33 -5.82 -8.98
N ASN A 96 5.67 -5.13 -8.05
CA ASN A 96 6.31 -4.63 -6.83
C ASN A 96 5.69 -5.30 -5.61
N TRP A 97 6.49 -5.55 -4.59
CA TRP A 97 6.06 -6.07 -3.31
C TRP A 97 6.68 -5.27 -2.18
N ILE A 98 5.86 -4.89 -1.20
CA ILE A 98 6.37 -4.41 0.08
C ILE A 98 6.71 -5.62 0.92
N TYR A 99 7.89 -5.64 1.53
CA TYR A 99 8.25 -6.66 2.51
C TYR A 99 8.59 -6.03 3.85
N ILE A 100 8.30 -6.78 4.92
CA ILE A 100 8.73 -6.50 6.29
C ILE A 100 9.21 -7.83 6.86
N LEU A 101 10.50 -7.90 7.21
CA LEU A 101 11.19 -9.08 7.69
C LEU A 101 12.01 -8.75 8.93
N GLN A 102 11.84 -9.53 9.98
CA GLN A 102 12.60 -9.37 11.23
C GLN A 102 14.02 -9.89 11.15
N ARG A 103 14.21 -10.96 10.39
CA ARG A 103 15.49 -11.64 10.28
C ARG A 103 15.93 -11.68 8.83
N LYS A 104 17.24 -11.82 8.63
CA LYS A 104 17.79 -12.16 7.32
C LYS A 104 17.14 -13.41 6.81
N THR A 105 16.48 -13.27 5.67
CA THR A 105 15.74 -14.31 4.99
C THR A 105 16.45 -14.59 3.67
N PRO A 106 16.96 -15.81 3.49
CA PRO A 106 17.55 -16.20 2.22
C PRO A 106 16.48 -16.25 1.14
N TYR A 107 16.86 -15.91 -0.08
CA TYR A 107 16.00 -16.02 -1.24
C TYR A 107 16.74 -16.62 -2.43
N ALA A 108 15.97 -17.20 -3.34
CA ALA A 108 16.41 -17.60 -4.67
C ALA A 108 15.58 -16.86 -5.71
N LEU A 109 16.23 -16.16 -6.64
CA LEU A 109 15.64 -15.43 -7.75
C LEU A 109 15.89 -16.20 -9.05
N GLU A 110 14.81 -16.61 -9.70
CA GLU A 110 14.81 -17.31 -10.98
C GLU A 110 14.27 -16.36 -12.05
N CYS A 111 15.09 -16.07 -13.07
CA CYS A 111 14.71 -15.28 -14.23
C CYS A 111 15.16 -16.01 -15.50
N GLY A 112 14.21 -16.58 -16.25
CA GLY A 112 14.53 -17.46 -17.37
C GLY A 112 15.32 -18.69 -16.91
N SER A 113 16.53 -18.90 -17.43
CA SER A 113 17.43 -19.99 -17.02
C SER A 113 18.43 -19.61 -15.93
N LYS A 114 18.44 -18.34 -15.49
CA LYS A 114 19.39 -17.86 -14.49
C LYS A 114 18.79 -17.93 -13.09
N MET A 115 19.53 -18.55 -12.17
CA MET A 115 19.20 -18.58 -10.75
C MET A 115 20.25 -17.78 -9.96
N THR A 116 19.79 -16.88 -9.10
CA THR A 116 20.65 -16.05 -8.24
C THR A 116 20.16 -16.13 -6.81
N ASN A 117 21.05 -16.38 -5.85
CA ASN A 117 20.69 -16.43 -4.44
C ASN A 117 21.16 -15.17 -3.71
N GLY A 118 20.47 -14.83 -2.63
CA GLY A 118 20.85 -13.71 -1.77
C GLY A 118 20.11 -13.74 -0.44
N GLU A 119 20.21 -12.65 0.31
CA GLU A 119 19.51 -12.46 1.57
C GLU A 119 18.84 -11.08 1.60
N ILE A 120 17.66 -11.02 2.21
CA ILE A 120 16.92 -9.78 2.46
C ILE A 120 16.51 -9.69 3.94
N SER A 121 16.45 -8.47 4.49
CA SER A 121 16.07 -8.22 5.88
C SER A 121 15.54 -6.80 6.05
N GLY A 122 14.81 -6.55 7.13
CA GLY A 122 14.24 -5.22 7.41
C GLY A 122 12.99 -4.98 6.61
N ALA A 123 12.77 -3.74 6.17
CA ALA A 123 11.61 -3.36 5.37
C ALA A 123 12.05 -2.68 4.08
N GLY A 124 11.33 -2.94 2.99
CA GLY A 124 11.63 -2.35 1.70
C GLY A 124 10.64 -2.74 0.61
N ILE A 125 10.99 -2.38 -0.62
CA ILE A 125 10.24 -2.76 -1.82
C ILE A 125 11.12 -3.69 -2.65
N ILE A 126 10.54 -4.82 -3.09
CA ILE A 126 11.11 -5.71 -4.09
C ILE A 126 10.41 -5.41 -5.40
N SER A 127 11.18 -5.15 -6.45
CA SER A 127 10.70 -5.05 -7.82
C SER A 127 11.20 -6.25 -8.61
N LEU A 128 10.29 -7.02 -9.20
CA LEU A 128 10.66 -8.15 -10.06
C LEU A 128 10.43 -7.80 -11.53
N GLU A 129 11.43 -8.13 -12.35
CA GLU A 129 11.28 -8.06 -13.80
C GLU A 129 10.26 -9.11 -14.28
N GLN A 130 9.64 -8.85 -15.44
CA GLN A 130 8.63 -9.76 -16.01
C GLN A 130 9.20 -11.17 -16.22
N GLY A 131 8.42 -12.18 -15.86
CA GLY A 131 8.84 -13.59 -15.96
C GLY A 131 9.80 -14.05 -14.87
N CYS A 132 10.23 -13.17 -13.95
CA CYS A 132 11.02 -13.56 -12.80
C CYS A 132 10.15 -14.08 -11.64
N LYS A 133 10.73 -14.98 -10.85
CA LYS A 133 10.15 -15.55 -9.64
C LYS A 133 11.15 -15.49 -8.51
N MET A 134 10.69 -15.08 -7.33
CA MET A 134 11.52 -15.04 -6.13
C MET A 134 10.94 -16.00 -5.10
N TYR A 135 11.77 -16.95 -4.66
CA TYR A 135 11.43 -17.93 -3.65
C TYR A 135 12.06 -17.52 -2.32
N THR A 136 11.26 -17.52 -1.27
CA THR A 136 11.71 -17.34 0.11
C THR A 136 11.18 -18.51 0.95
N ALA A 137 11.62 -18.63 2.20
CA ALA A 137 11.07 -19.61 3.12
C ALA A 137 9.57 -19.42 3.44
N PHE A 138 9.01 -18.24 3.15
CA PHE A 138 7.64 -17.86 3.53
C PHE A 138 6.68 -17.78 2.35
N VAL A 139 7.16 -17.30 1.19
CA VAL A 139 6.32 -17.00 0.03
C VAL A 139 7.11 -17.12 -1.28
N THR A 140 6.39 -17.36 -2.36
CA THR A 140 6.88 -17.19 -3.74
C THR A 140 6.26 -15.94 -4.34
N LEU A 141 7.10 -15.01 -4.77
CA LEU A 141 6.70 -13.79 -5.48
C LEU A 141 6.77 -14.06 -6.99
N LEU A 142 5.71 -13.71 -7.72
CA LEU A 142 5.58 -13.96 -9.16
C LEU A 142 5.38 -12.64 -9.89
N ALA A 143 6.26 -12.31 -10.84
CA ALA A 143 6.05 -11.21 -11.75
C ALA A 143 5.01 -11.58 -12.82
N GLU A 144 3.94 -10.81 -12.91
CA GLU A 144 2.99 -10.94 -14.01
C GLU A 144 3.66 -10.54 -15.31
N ASN A 145 3.46 -11.36 -16.34
CA ASN A 145 3.70 -10.94 -17.71
C ASN A 145 2.54 -10.02 -18.09
N THR A 146 2.76 -8.71 -18.04
CA THR A 146 1.84 -7.78 -18.70
C THR A 146 1.90 -8.08 -20.19
N LYS A 147 0.98 -8.91 -20.68
CA LYS A 147 0.64 -8.87 -22.10
C LYS A 147 0.25 -7.42 -22.39
N PRO A 148 0.83 -6.73 -23.38
CA PRO A 148 0.19 -5.53 -23.88
C PRO A 148 -1.21 -5.98 -24.29
N SER A 149 -2.23 -5.43 -23.63
CA SER A 149 -3.60 -5.54 -24.07
C SER A 149 -3.69 -4.82 -25.41
N THR A 150 -3.35 -5.53 -26.48
CA THR A 150 -3.67 -5.14 -27.84
C THR A 150 -5.18 -5.16 -27.94
N LEU A 151 -5.83 -4.04 -27.61
CA LEU A 151 -7.19 -3.78 -28.03
C LEU A 151 -7.12 -3.62 -29.55
N ALA A 152 -7.22 -4.74 -30.26
CA ALA A 152 -7.51 -4.75 -31.68
C ALA A 152 -8.95 -4.24 -31.82
N ILE A 153 -9.10 -2.92 -31.99
CA ILE A 153 -10.34 -2.35 -32.48
C ILE A 153 -10.41 -2.71 -33.97
N LEU A 154 -11.02 -3.86 -34.26
CA LEU A 154 -11.62 -4.12 -35.56
C LEU A 154 -12.88 -3.25 -35.64
N LEU A 155 -12.75 -2.07 -36.24
CA LEU A 155 -13.91 -1.36 -36.79
C LEU A 155 -14.23 -2.01 -38.14
N SER A 156 -15.25 -2.86 -38.16
CA SER A 156 -15.95 -3.26 -39.37
C SER A 156 -17.21 -2.41 -39.53
N MET A 157 -17.20 -1.60 -40.60
CA MET A 157 -18.30 -0.96 -41.35
C MET A 157 -19.28 -0.06 -40.60
#